data_AF-A0A527YNX5-F1
#
_entry.id   AF-A0A527YNX5-F1
#
_cell.length_a   1.000
_cell.length_b   1.000
_cell.length_c   1.000
_cell.angle_alpha   90.00
_cell.angle_beta   90.00
_cell.angle_gamma   90.00
#
_symmetry.space_group_name_H-M   'P 1'
#
loop_
_entity.id
_entity.type
_entity.pdbx_description
1 polymer ?
#
loop_
_entity_poly.entity_id
_entity_poly.type
_entity_poly.pdbx_seq_one_letter_code
_entity_poly.pdbx_strand_id
1 'polypeptide(L)' 'RHDGYMAFQQAASDRINLGLTEKHDAGRVVADLNRLFVKSFPTPGAAAGGA' A
#
# COMPACT_ATOMS: atom_id res chain seq x y z
N ARG A 1 -7.45 -1.18 15.95
CA ARG A 1 -7.49 -1.44 14.49
C ARG A 1 -6.55 -0.44 13.80
N HIS A 2 -5.26 -0.80 13.69
CA HIS A 2 -4.25 -0.04 12.94
C HIS A 2 -3.55 -0.91 11.88
N ASP A 3 -3.86 -2.20 11.84
CA ASP A 3 -3.00 -3.20 11.20
C ASP A 3 -2.96 -3.04 9.67
N GLY A 4 -4.12 -2.75 9.05
CA GLY A 4 -4.19 -2.53 7.60
C GLY A 4 -3.52 -1.23 7.12
N TYR A 5 -3.60 -0.17 7.93
CA TYR A 5 -2.95 1.12 7.61
C TYR A 5 -1.43 1.04 7.79
N MET A 6 -0.94 0.27 8.76
CA MET A 6 0.49 0.03 8.95
C MET A 6 1.08 -0.86 7.85
N ALA A 7 0.35 -1.87 7.37
CA ALA A 7 0.80 -2.72 6.26
C ALA A 7 1.02 -1.92 4.96
N PHE A 8 0.14 -0.95 4.67
CA PHE A 8 0.33 -0.06 3.53
C PHE A 8 1.56 0.83 3.70
N GLN A 9 1.73 1.48 4.85
CA GLN A 9 2.86 2.37 5.10
C GLN A 9 4.20 1.66 4.95
N GLN A 10 4.33 0.45 5.50
CA GLN A 10 5.55 -0.34 5.36
C GLN A 10 5.84 -0.66 3.88
N ALA A 11 4.85 -1.21 3.16
CA ALA A 11 5.02 -1.57 1.75
C ALA A 11 5.31 -0.35 0.85
N ALA A 12 4.70 0.81 1.16
CA ALA A 12 4.96 2.06 0.46
C ALA A 12 6.39 2.57 0.70
N SER A 13 6.86 2.52 1.95
CA SER A 13 8.24 2.88 2.32
C SER A 13 9.26 2.00 1.59
N ASP A 14 9.07 0.68 1.61
CA ASP A 14 9.95 -0.27 0.92
C ASP A 14 9.98 0.00 -0.59
N ARG A 15 8.82 0.30 -1.19
CA ARG A 15 8.71 0.60 -2.62
C ARG A 15 9.47 1.87 -3.01
N ILE A 16 9.41 2.91 -2.19
CA ILE A 16 10.14 4.17 -2.41
C ILE A 16 11.65 3.94 -2.29
N ASN A 17 12.09 3.27 -1.23
CA ASN A 17 13.51 3.00 -1.00
C ASN A 17 14.13 2.18 -2.14
N LEU A 18 13.42 1.16 -2.62
CA LEU A 18 13.83 0.39 -3.80
C LEU A 18 13.87 1.26 -5.05
N GLY A 19 12.85 2.11 -5.25
CA GLY A 19 12.77 3.05 -6.35
C GLY A 19 13.96 4.00 -6.43
N LEU A 20 14.38 4.54 -5.30
CA LEU A 20 15.52 5.45 -5.19
C LEU A 20 16.85 4.71 -5.38
N THR A 21 17.00 3.54 -4.73
CA THR A 21 18.23 2.74 -4.78
C THR A 21 18.53 2.25 -6.19
N GLU A 22 17.50 1.77 -6.89
CA GLU A 22 17.64 1.20 -8.24
C GLU A 22 17.40 2.23 -9.35
N LYS A 23 17.16 3.50 -8.99
CA LYS A 23 16.88 4.60 -9.93
C LYS A 23 15.72 4.30 -10.88
N HIS A 24 14.65 3.74 -10.33
CA HIS A 24 13.42 3.49 -11.08
C HIS A 24 12.80 4.80 -11.58
N ASP A 25 12.14 4.73 -12.73
CA ASP A 25 11.30 5.81 -13.22
C ASP A 25 10.24 6.22 -12.19
N ALA A 26 10.07 7.52 -11.99
CA ALA A 26 9.17 8.07 -10.98
C ALA A 26 7.70 7.69 -11.26
N GLY A 27 7.27 7.67 -12.52
CA GLY A 27 5.93 7.25 -12.91
C GLY A 27 5.64 5.81 -12.50
N ARG A 28 6.62 4.92 -12.66
CA ARG A 28 6.52 3.53 -12.18
C ARG A 28 6.36 3.45 -10.67
N VAL A 29 7.14 4.21 -9.90
CA VAL A 29 7.04 4.22 -8.43
C VAL A 29 5.66 4.70 -7.98
N VAL A 30 5.17 5.81 -8.56
CA VAL A 30 3.85 6.38 -8.23
C VAL A 30 2.72 5.41 -8.58
N ALA A 31 2.79 4.73 -9.74
CA ALA A 31 1.79 3.74 -10.12
C ALA A 31 1.69 2.59 -9.11
N ASP A 32 2.82 2.13 -8.58
CA ASP A 32 2.85 1.06 -7.58
C ASP A 32 2.30 1.52 -6.21
N LEU A 33 2.61 2.75 -5.80
CA LEU A 33 2.04 3.33 -4.57
C LEU A 33 0.52 3.42 -4.63
N ASN A 34 -0.04 3.86 -5.76
CA ASN A 34 -1.49 3.92 -5.96
C ASN A 34 -2.14 2.53 -5.87
N ARG A 35 -1.50 1.49 -6.43
CA ARG A 35 -1.99 0.10 -6.31
C ARG A 35 -1.97 -0.39 -4.86
N LEU A 36 -0.88 -0.12 -4.14
CA LEU A 36 -0.77 -0.47 -2.72
C LEU A 36 -1.85 0.23 -1.88
N PHE A 37 -2.15 1.50 -2.19
CA PHE A 37 -3.17 2.26 -1.49
C PHE A 37 -4.56 1.66 -1.68
N VAL A 38 -4.95 1.34 -2.91
CA VAL A 38 -6.24 0.68 -3.20
C VAL A 38 -6.36 -0.66 -2.47
N LYS A 39 -5.27 -1.44 -2.42
CA LYS A 39 -5.24 -2.73 -1.71
C LYS A 39 -5.33 -2.59 -0.19
N SER A 40 -5.01 -1.43 0.37
CA SER A 40 -5.04 -1.19 1.83
C SER A 40 -6.47 -1.15 2.40
N PHE A 41 -7.47 -0.90 1.55
CA PHE A 41 -8.85 -0.87 1.98
C PHE A 41 -9.39 -2.29 2.20
N PRO A 42 -10.10 -2.54 3.32
CA PRO A 42 -10.85 -3.76 3.46
C PRO A 42 -11.95 -3.82 2.39
N THR A 43 -12.14 -5.00 1.78
CA THR A 43 -13.23 -5.23 0.83
C THR A 43 -14.57 -4.86 1.49
N PRO A 44 -15.47 -4.10 0.83
CA PRO A 44 -16.80 -3.82 1.35
C PRO A 44 -17.52 -5.15 1.62
N GLY A 45 -17.77 -5.46 2.89
CA GLY A 45 -18.40 -6.71 3.33
C GLY A 45 -17.67 -7.44 4.47
N ALA A 46 -16.36 -7.23 4.66
CA ALA A 46 -15.61 -7.91 5.72
C ALA A 46 -15.88 -7.35 7.14
N ALA A 47 -16.49 -6.17 7.26
CA ALA A 47 -16.76 -5.52 8.54
C ALA A 47 -18.17 -5.75 9.10
N ALA A 48 -19.05 -6.48 8.40
CA ALA A 48 -20.47 -6.64 8.78
C ALA A 48 -20.81 -7.99 9.46
N GLY A 49 -19.81 -8.85 9.72
CA GLY A 49 -20.02 -10.14 10.38
C GLY A 49 -19.40 -10.16 11.78
N GLY A 50 -20.12 -9.63 12.76
CA GLY A 50 -19.73 -9.68 14.17
C GLY A 50 -20.96 -9.48 15.04
N ALA A 51 -21.76 -10.55 15.15
CA ALA A 51 -22.82 -10.71 16.14
C ALA A 51 -22.37 -11.79 17.14
#